data_AF-A0A937BGD1-F1
#
_entry.id   AF-A0A937BGD1-F1
#
_cell.length_a   1.000
_cell.length_b   1.000
_cell.length_c   1.000
_cell.angle_alpha   90.00
_cell.angle_beta   90.00
_cell.angle_gamma   90.00
#
_symmetry.space_group_name_H-M   'P 1'
#
loop_
_entity.id
_entity.type
_entity.pdbx_description
1 polymer ?
#
loop_
_entity_poly.entity_id
_entity_poly.type
_entity_poly.pdbx_seq_one_letter_code
_entity_poly.pdbx_strand_id
1 'polypeptide(L)'
;MKLNLIAFAFALLSGVSVSAQTTPTLTPKEKGTQPMSLISDHACMMDSDAATWANLSLNAEQLAKVETAQATCKSECAAMKEAMTPEKKDAHQAEMERHAAIIQATLTTDQYAQWQKWCAGRSVKTTK
;
A
#
# COMPACT_ATOMS: atom_id res chain seq x y z
N MET A 1 57.88 -4.61 27.00
CA MET A 1 56.76 -4.26 26.11
C MET A 1 57.29 -4.09 24.70
N LYS A 2 56.86 -4.92 23.75
CA LYS A 2 57.25 -4.88 22.34
C LYS A 2 56.05 -4.40 21.54
N LEU A 3 56.16 -3.23 20.88
CA LEU A 3 55.21 -2.78 19.87
C LEU A 3 55.74 -3.21 18.50
N ASN A 4 54.97 -4.05 17.81
CA ASN A 4 55.02 -4.23 16.36
C ASN A 4 53.67 -3.75 15.82
N LEU A 5 53.66 -3.06 14.67
CA LEU A 5 52.58 -2.96 13.67
C LEU A 5 53.06 -1.93 12.61
N ILE A 6 53.74 -2.38 11.56
CA ILE A 6 53.23 -2.81 10.23
C ILE A 6 52.73 -1.62 9.40
N ALA A 7 53.48 -1.34 8.34
CA ALA A 7 53.23 -0.32 7.33
C ALA A 7 52.04 -0.70 6.42
N PHE A 8 51.18 0.27 6.11
CA PHE A 8 50.14 0.14 5.11
C PHE A 8 50.71 0.34 3.70
N ALA A 9 50.75 -0.73 2.92
CA ALA A 9 50.95 -0.68 1.47
C ALA A 9 49.58 -0.71 0.78
N PHE A 10 49.16 0.42 0.22
CA PHE A 10 48.03 0.47 -0.71
C PHE A 10 48.50 -0.04 -2.07
N ALA A 11 48.15 -1.29 -2.40
CA ALA A 11 48.33 -1.84 -3.73
C ALA A 11 47.08 -1.58 -4.58
N LEU A 12 47.25 -0.76 -5.61
CA LEU A 12 46.34 -0.60 -6.75
C LEU A 12 46.37 -1.88 -7.60
N LEU A 13 45.20 -2.46 -7.89
CA LEU A 13 44.88 -3.34 -9.03
C LEU A 13 43.33 -3.38 -9.13
N SER A 14 42.62 -3.47 -10.24
CA SER A 14 42.81 -3.35 -11.69
C SER A 14 41.42 -3.62 -12.28
N GLY A 15 40.99 -2.76 -13.20
CA GLY A 15 40.03 -3.01 -14.29
C GLY A 15 38.86 -3.97 -14.07
N VAL A 16 37.64 -3.43 -13.95
CA VAL A 16 36.42 -4.13 -14.38
C VAL A 16 35.97 -3.57 -15.73
N SER A 17 36.12 -4.38 -16.76
CA SER A 17 35.58 -4.15 -18.10
C SER A 17 34.05 -4.01 -18.03
N VAL A 18 33.52 -2.87 -18.45
CA VAL A 18 32.09 -2.71 -18.75
C VAL A 18 31.83 -3.46 -20.05
N SER A 19 31.34 -4.69 -19.94
CA SER A 19 30.72 -5.38 -21.08
C SER A 19 29.34 -4.79 -21.30
N ALA A 20 29.22 -3.95 -22.32
CA ALA A 20 27.95 -3.59 -22.93
C ALA A 20 27.26 -4.87 -23.43
N GLN A 21 26.34 -5.42 -22.64
CA GLN A 21 25.39 -6.42 -23.10
C GLN A 21 24.13 -5.69 -23.57
N THR A 22 24.06 -5.50 -24.88
CA THR A 22 22.80 -5.29 -25.60
C THR A 22 21.91 -6.51 -25.44
N THR A 23 20.59 -6.26 -25.49
CA THR A 23 19.46 -7.17 -25.81
C THR A 23 18.62 -7.63 -24.60
N PRO A 24 17.27 -7.72 -24.71
CA PRO A 24 16.31 -6.94 -25.49
C PRO A 24 15.39 -6.13 -24.58
N THR A 25 14.71 -5.15 -25.18
CA THR A 25 13.45 -4.59 -24.69
C THR A 25 12.47 -5.73 -24.38
N LEU A 26 12.44 -6.16 -23.12
CA LEU A 26 11.26 -6.77 -22.54
C LEU A 26 10.55 -5.63 -21.84
N THR A 27 9.55 -5.07 -22.53
CA THR A 27 8.35 -4.60 -21.86
C THR A 27 7.62 -5.85 -21.35
N PRO A 28 7.61 -6.15 -20.04
CA PRO A 28 6.33 -6.45 -19.45
C PRO A 28 5.55 -5.16 -19.55
N LYS A 29 4.57 -5.14 -20.45
CA LYS A 29 3.31 -4.47 -20.13
C LYS A 29 2.77 -5.25 -18.92
N GLU A 30 3.39 -5.05 -17.76
CA GLU A 30 2.74 -5.33 -16.51
C GLU A 30 1.56 -4.38 -16.57
N LYS A 31 0.40 -4.94 -16.89
CA LYS A 31 -0.86 -4.49 -16.33
C LYS A 31 -0.78 -4.79 -14.83
N GLY A 32 0.26 -4.28 -14.17
CA GLY A 32 0.40 -4.21 -12.76
C GLY A 32 -0.83 -3.46 -12.34
N THR A 33 -1.59 -4.08 -11.45
CA THR A 33 -2.64 -3.44 -10.68
C THR A 33 -2.10 -2.06 -10.31
N GLN A 34 -2.51 -1.01 -11.05
CA GLN A 34 -2.11 0.32 -10.68
C GLN A 34 -2.63 0.47 -9.25
N PRO A 35 -1.75 0.79 -8.28
CA PRO A 35 -2.22 0.99 -6.93
C PRO A 35 -3.34 2.01 -7.03
N MET A 36 -4.55 1.60 -6.64
CA MET A 36 -5.65 2.54 -6.53
C MET A 36 -5.20 3.71 -5.67
N SER A 37 -5.70 4.91 -5.95
CA SER A 37 -5.47 6.04 -5.06
C SER A 37 -6.02 5.68 -3.68
N LEU A 38 -5.35 6.09 -2.61
CA LEU A 38 -5.81 5.89 -1.23
C LEU A 38 -7.26 6.38 -1.01
N ILE A 39 -7.71 7.34 -1.80
CA ILE A 39 -9.10 7.83 -1.83
C ILE A 39 -10.07 6.75 -2.33
N SER A 40 -9.68 6.06 -3.41
CA SER A 40 -10.44 4.95 -3.96
C SER A 40 -10.41 3.75 -3.02
N ASP A 41 -9.28 3.51 -2.36
CA ASP A 41 -9.14 2.48 -1.34
C ASP A 41 -10.01 2.79 -0.11
N HIS A 42 -10.12 4.05 0.31
CA HIS A 42 -11.03 4.48 1.38
C HIS A 42 -12.50 4.17 1.04
N ALA A 43 -12.97 4.58 -0.14
CA ALA A 43 -14.34 4.27 -0.58
C ALA A 43 -14.58 2.75 -0.59
N CYS A 44 -13.58 1.99 -1.02
CA CYS A 44 -13.66 0.55 -1.05
C CYS A 44 -13.68 -0.12 0.32
N MET A 45 -12.90 0.42 1.26
CA MET A 45 -12.85 -0.03 2.64
C MET A 45 -14.21 0.19 3.30
N MET A 46 -14.87 1.31 3.05
CA MET A 46 -16.20 1.61 3.62
C MET A 46 -17.27 0.62 3.20
N ASP A 47 -17.15 0.09 1.99
CA ASP A 47 -18.06 -0.90 1.43
C ASP A 47 -17.66 -2.36 1.71
N SER A 48 -16.43 -2.60 2.16
CA SER A 48 -15.98 -3.95 2.49
C SER A 48 -16.77 -4.47 3.69
N ASP A 49 -17.17 -5.73 3.69
CA ASP A 49 -17.90 -6.36 4.79
C ASP A 49 -17.11 -7.54 5.37
N ALA A 50 -17.66 -8.17 6.42
CA ALA A 50 -17.03 -9.33 7.04
C ALA A 50 -16.78 -10.47 6.03
N ALA A 51 -17.68 -10.67 5.07
CA ALA A 51 -17.50 -11.67 4.02
C ALA A 51 -16.34 -11.31 3.07
N THR A 52 -16.18 -10.03 2.75
CA THR A 52 -15.08 -9.51 1.95
C THR A 52 -13.75 -9.77 2.66
N TRP A 53 -13.65 -9.44 3.94
CA TRP A 53 -12.43 -9.68 4.72
C TRP A 53 -12.12 -11.17 4.89
N ALA A 54 -13.15 -12.00 5.12
CA ALA A 54 -12.99 -13.46 5.19
C ALA A 54 -12.45 -14.07 3.90
N ASN A 55 -12.83 -13.54 2.73
CA ASN A 55 -12.36 -14.01 1.43
C ASN A 55 -10.86 -13.74 1.18
N LEU A 56 -10.24 -12.79 1.91
CA LEU A 56 -8.82 -12.49 1.80
C LEU A 56 -7.92 -13.40 2.64
N SER A 57 -8.50 -14.38 3.35
CA SER A 57 -7.76 -15.30 4.23
C SER A 57 -6.87 -14.55 5.24
N LEU A 58 -7.42 -13.49 5.85
CA LEU A 58 -6.72 -12.72 6.88
C LEU A 58 -6.50 -13.58 8.12
N ASN A 59 -5.34 -13.41 8.76
CA ASN A 59 -5.19 -13.93 10.11
C ASN A 59 -5.99 -13.08 11.12
N ALA A 60 -6.17 -13.57 12.35
CA ALA A 60 -7.00 -12.90 13.36
C ALA A 60 -6.50 -11.48 13.70
N GLU A 61 -5.18 -11.25 13.70
CA GLU A 61 -4.60 -9.94 13.96
C GLU A 61 -4.89 -8.95 12.82
N GLN A 62 -4.73 -9.40 11.57
CA GLN A 62 -5.05 -8.61 10.39
C GLN A 62 -6.53 -8.27 10.34
N LEU A 63 -7.40 -9.25 10.61
CA LEU A 63 -8.85 -9.05 10.65
C LEU A 63 -9.23 -8.00 11.69
N ALA A 64 -8.72 -8.11 12.92
CA ALA A 64 -8.99 -7.15 13.98
C ALA A 64 -8.52 -5.73 13.61
N LYS A 65 -7.36 -5.60 12.95
CA LYS A 65 -6.83 -4.30 12.49
C LYS A 65 -7.69 -3.68 11.40
N VAL A 66 -8.09 -4.43 10.37
CA VAL A 66 -8.92 -3.88 9.29
C VAL A 66 -10.33 -3.54 9.77
N GLU A 67 -10.91 -4.35 10.65
CA GLU A 67 -12.23 -4.06 11.25
C GLU A 67 -12.18 -2.82 12.15
N THR A 68 -11.11 -2.67 12.95
CA THR A 68 -10.90 -1.48 13.78
C THR A 68 -10.72 -0.22 12.94
N ALA A 69 -9.89 -0.29 11.88
CA ALA A 69 -9.69 0.82 10.96
C ALA A 69 -11.01 1.22 10.28
N GLN A 70 -11.78 0.24 9.82
CA GLN A 70 -13.07 0.48 9.19
C GLN A 70 -14.09 1.08 10.18
N ALA A 71 -14.17 0.57 11.41
CA ALA A 71 -15.09 1.09 12.43
C ALA A 71 -14.73 2.53 12.82
N THR A 72 -13.43 2.81 13.00
CA THR A 72 -12.92 4.16 13.29
C THR A 72 -13.26 5.12 12.16
N CYS A 73 -12.96 4.71 10.92
CA CYS A 73 -13.28 5.48 9.74
C CYS A 73 -14.79 5.77 9.62
N LYS A 74 -15.67 4.78 9.86
CA LYS A 74 -17.13 4.98 9.86
C LYS A 74 -17.56 6.03 10.87
N SER A 75 -17.03 5.97 12.09
CA SER A 75 -17.33 6.92 13.16
C SER A 75 -16.84 8.33 12.82
N GLU A 76 -15.61 8.46 12.35
CA GLU A 76 -15.00 9.75 12.02
C GLU A 76 -15.60 10.38 10.77
N CYS A 77 -15.92 9.58 9.74
CA CYS A 77 -16.63 10.05 8.55
C CYS A 77 -18.04 10.55 8.89
N ALA A 78 -18.76 9.87 9.80
CA ALA A 78 -20.07 10.32 10.25
C ALA A 78 -19.98 11.67 10.99
N ALA A 79 -19.05 11.78 11.96
CA ALA A 79 -18.84 13.01 12.73
C ALA A 79 -18.38 14.18 11.84
N MET A 80 -17.51 13.92 10.87
CA MET A 80 -17.02 14.93 9.94
C MET A 80 -18.08 15.37 8.94
N LYS A 81 -18.97 14.46 8.48
CA LYS A 81 -20.08 14.82 7.59
C LYS A 81 -21.04 15.82 8.23
N GLU A 82 -21.28 15.70 9.54
CA GLU A 82 -22.13 16.64 10.28
C GLU A 82 -21.45 17.99 10.53
N ALA A 83 -20.11 18.03 10.56
CA ALA A 83 -19.31 19.21 10.87
C ALA A 83 -18.49 19.76 9.68
N MET A 84 -18.80 19.32 8.45
CA MET A 84 -18.01 19.57 7.25
C MET A 84 -18.11 21.04 6.83
N THR A 85 -16.99 21.77 6.93
CA THR A 85 -16.85 23.11 6.35
C THR A 85 -15.83 23.07 5.21
N PRO A 86 -15.85 24.05 4.29
CA PRO A 86 -14.84 24.13 3.23
C PRO A 86 -13.40 24.11 3.76
N GLU A 87 -13.15 24.72 4.93
CA GLU A 87 -11.80 24.76 5.52
C GLU A 87 -11.34 23.41 6.09
N LYS A 88 -12.27 22.49 6.39
CA LYS A 88 -11.97 21.16 6.94
C LYS A 88 -11.87 20.07 5.88
N LYS A 89 -12.10 20.41 4.61
CA LYS A 89 -12.12 19.45 3.50
C LYS A 89 -10.77 18.74 3.35
N ASP A 90 -9.67 19.47 3.43
CA ASP A 90 -8.33 18.90 3.28
C ASP A 90 -7.93 18.03 4.48
N ALA A 91 -8.36 18.41 5.68
CA ALA A 91 -8.18 17.58 6.88
C ALA A 91 -9.00 16.29 6.80
N HIS A 92 -10.22 16.36 6.27
CA HIS A 92 -11.06 15.18 6.03
C HIS A 92 -10.44 14.24 5.00
N GLN A 93 -9.93 14.81 3.91
CA GLN A 93 -9.19 14.09 2.88
C GLN A 93 -7.97 13.36 3.47
N ALA A 94 -7.16 14.03 4.28
CA ALA A 94 -6.00 13.43 4.94
C ALA A 94 -6.38 12.28 5.89
N GLU A 95 -7.49 12.41 6.62
CA GLU A 95 -7.98 11.34 7.50
C GLU A 95 -8.44 10.10 6.70
N MET A 96 -9.15 10.30 5.58
CA MET A 96 -9.52 9.21 4.67
C MET A 96 -8.29 8.45 4.15
N GLU A 97 -7.25 9.18 3.76
CA GLU A 97 -6.00 8.59 3.29
C GLU A 97 -5.26 7.83 4.40
N ARG A 98 -5.33 8.33 5.65
CA ARG A 98 -4.75 7.65 6.82
C ARG A 98 -5.38 6.28 7.04
N HIS A 99 -6.71 6.18 6.96
CA HIS A 99 -7.40 4.90 7.12
C HIS A 99 -7.09 3.91 6.00
N ALA A 100 -7.03 4.40 4.75
CA ALA A 100 -6.63 3.57 3.61
C ALA A 100 -5.19 3.05 3.76
N ALA A 101 -4.27 3.87 4.26
CA ALA A 101 -2.89 3.46 4.52
C ALA A 101 -2.80 2.34 5.60
N ILE A 102 -3.70 2.32 6.58
CA ILE A 102 -3.76 1.23 7.58
C ILE A 102 -4.10 -0.10 6.90
N ILE A 103 -5.06 -0.12 5.96
CA ILE A 103 -5.41 -1.32 5.19
C ILE A 103 -4.19 -1.78 4.38
N GLN A 104 -3.54 -0.86 3.66
CA GLN A 104 -2.37 -1.18 2.86
C GLN A 104 -1.21 -1.75 3.69
N ALA A 105 -0.99 -1.23 4.90
CA ALA A 105 0.06 -1.70 5.81
C ALA A 105 -0.29 -3.03 6.51
N THR A 106 -1.58 -3.34 6.66
CA THR A 106 -2.05 -4.55 7.36
C THR A 106 -2.08 -5.77 6.44
N LEU A 107 -2.45 -5.57 5.18
CA LEU A 107 -2.56 -6.63 4.20
C LEU A 107 -1.19 -6.97 3.60
N THR A 108 -0.97 -8.25 3.29
CA THR A 108 0.16 -8.62 2.42
C THR A 108 -0.09 -8.09 1.01
N THR A 109 0.96 -8.03 0.19
CA THR A 109 0.86 -7.62 -1.22
C THR A 109 -0.22 -8.41 -1.97
N ASP A 110 -0.28 -9.73 -1.77
CA ASP A 110 -1.26 -10.60 -2.43
C ASP A 110 -2.69 -10.35 -1.95
N GLN A 111 -2.89 -10.21 -0.64
CA GLN A 111 -4.19 -9.89 -0.04
C GLN A 111 -4.68 -8.51 -0.51
N TYR A 112 -3.78 -7.52 -0.54
CA TYR A 112 -4.07 -6.18 -1.02
C TYR A 112 -4.46 -6.19 -2.50
N ALA A 113 -3.71 -6.92 -3.34
CA ALA A 113 -4.03 -7.06 -4.76
C ALA A 113 -5.38 -7.78 -4.99
N GLN A 114 -5.72 -8.79 -4.18
CA GLN A 114 -7.03 -9.44 -4.24
C GLN A 114 -8.16 -8.50 -3.85
N TRP A 115 -7.96 -7.73 -2.78
CA TRP A 115 -8.91 -6.72 -2.33
C TRP A 115 -9.11 -5.62 -3.38
N GLN A 116 -8.04 -5.12 -4.00
CA GLN A 116 -8.12 -4.14 -5.09
C GLN A 116 -8.84 -4.71 -6.32
N LYS A 117 -8.66 -5.99 -6.65
CA LYS A 117 -9.43 -6.63 -7.74
C LYS A 117 -10.92 -6.72 -7.41
N TRP A 118 -11.26 -7.11 -6.19
CA TRP A 118 -12.66 -7.11 -5.71
C TRP A 118 -13.26 -5.70 -5.80
N CYS A 119 -12.48 -4.71 -5.40
CA CYS A 119 -12.84 -3.30 -5.43
C CYS A 119 -13.18 -2.79 -6.84
N ALA A 120 -12.27 -3.02 -7.79
CA ALA A 120 -12.45 -2.64 -9.19
C ALA A 120 -13.64 -3.40 -9.85
N GLY A 121 -13.97 -4.59 -9.37
CA GLY A 121 -15.12 -5.36 -9.83
C GLY A 121 -16.48 -4.76 -9.46
N ARG A 122 -16.55 -3.87 -8.46
CA ARG A 122 -17.80 -3.22 -8.03
C ARG A 122 -18.06 -1.88 -8.69
N SER A 123 -17.03 -1.08 -8.98
CA SER A 123 -17.19 0.17 -9.74
C SER A 123 -17.78 -0.04 -11.15
N VAL A 124 -17.69 -1.26 -11.69
CA VAL A 124 -18.31 -1.64 -12.97
C VAL A 124 -19.80 -2.02 -12.82
N LYS A 125 -20.25 -2.44 -11.63
CA LYS A 125 -21.63 -2.94 -11.42
C LYS A 125 -22.64 -1.86 -11.06
N THR A 126 -22.20 -0.67 -10.64
CA THR A 126 -23.08 0.46 -10.29
C THR A 126 -23.57 1.27 -11.51
N THR A 127 -23.16 0.90 -12.73
CA THR A 127 -23.57 1.57 -13.98
C THR A 127 -24.53 0.68 -14.79
N LYS A 128 -25.69 0.33 -14.22
CA LYS A 128 -26.77 -0.32 -14.97
C LYS A 128 -28.14 0.13 -14.51
#